data_AF-A0A8S3CP00-F1
#
_entry.id   AF-A0A8S3CP00-F1
#
_cell.length_a   1.000
_cell.length_b   1.000
_cell.length_c   1.000
_cell.angle_alpha   90.00
_cell.angle_beta   90.00
_cell.angle_gamma   90.00
#
_symmetry.space_group_name_H-M   'P 1'
#
loop_
_entity.id
_entity.type
_entity.pdbx_description
1 polymer ?
#
loop_
_entity_poly.entity_id
_entity_poly.type
_entity_poly.pdbx_seq_one_letter_code
_entity_poly.pdbx_strand_id
1 'polypeptide(L)' 'VDIEGEVTLTPSPIESCTQKDVELQVKKVFVVSSAEPRLPLLIEDAMRPDDPVIDGIQAPHA' A
#
# COMPACT_ATOMS: atom_id res chain seq x y z
N VAL A 1 6.04 8.89 10.03
CA VAL A 1 7.03 8.18 10.88
C VAL A 1 8.39 8.30 10.22
N ASP A 2 9.46 8.31 11.00
CA ASP A 2 10.81 8.16 10.49
C ASP A 2 11.30 6.75 10.84
N ILE A 3 11.94 6.07 9.90
CA ILE A 3 12.36 4.67 10.03
C ILE A 3 13.83 4.54 9.64
N GLU A 4 14.64 3.96 10.54
CA GLU A 4 16.01 3.51 10.24
C GLU A 4 15.98 2.00 10.03
N GLY A 5 16.50 1.52 8.91
CA GLY A 5 16.47 0.10 8.56
C GLY A 5 17.43 -0.23 7.42
N GLU A 6 17.50 -1.51 7.08
CA GLU A 6 18.31 -2.03 5.98
C GLU A 6 17.41 -2.50 4.85
N VAL A 7 17.71 -2.06 3.63
CA VAL A 7 16.98 -2.51 2.43
C VAL A 7 17.56 -3.86 2.00
N THR A 8 16.72 -4.89 1.96
CA THR A 8 17.11 -6.25 1.58
C THR A 8 16.25 -6.76 0.43
N LEU A 9 16.80 -7.65 -0.40
CA LEU A 9 16.01 -8.33 -1.42
C LEU A 9 14.99 -9.26 -0.75
N THR A 10 13.76 -9.29 -1.27
CA THR A 10 12.76 -10.28 -0.85
C THR A 10 12.94 -11.59 -1.62
N PRO A 11 12.66 -12.76 -1.03
CA PRO A 11 12.69 -14.04 -1.75
C PRO A 11 11.59 -14.18 -2.82
N SER A 12 10.53 -13.38 -2.75
CA SER A 12 9.43 -13.38 -3.72
C SER A 12 8.77 -11.99 -3.83
N PRO A 13 8.26 -11.59 -5.01
CA PRO A 13 7.66 -10.27 -5.21
C PRO A 13 6.53 -9.94 -4.22
N ILE A 14 6.53 -8.71 -3.71
CA ILE A 14 5.49 -8.20 -2.81
C ILE A 14 4.35 -7.59 -3.64
N GLU A 15 3.25 -8.32 -3.84
CA GLU A 15 2.17 -7.89 -4.75
C GLU A 15 1.32 -6.74 -4.22
N SER A 16 1.27 -6.54 -2.91
CA SER A 16 0.50 -5.46 -2.27
C SER A 16 1.23 -4.12 -2.20
N CYS A 17 2.50 -4.06 -2.63
CA CYS A 17 3.33 -2.85 -2.60
C CYS A 17 3.80 -2.47 -4.00
N THR A 18 4.14 -1.19 -4.18
CA THR A 18 4.72 -0.71 -5.45
C THR A 18 6.19 -1.07 -5.57
N GLN A 19 6.93 -1.10 -4.46
CA GLN A 19 8.25 -1.71 -4.37
C GLN A 19 8.08 -3.21 -4.17
N LYS A 20 8.42 -4.01 -5.20
CA LYS A 20 8.14 -5.45 -5.22
C LYS A 20 9.32 -6.33 -4.84
N ASP A 21 10.55 -5.91 -5.16
CA ASP A 21 11.74 -6.77 -5.11
C ASP A 21 12.59 -6.55 -3.85
N VAL A 22 12.19 -5.63 -2.99
CA VAL A 22 12.90 -5.29 -1.75
C VAL A 22 11.95 -5.09 -0.58
N GLU A 23 12.45 -5.34 0.62
CA GLU A 23 11.80 -5.02 1.89
C GLU A 23 12.73 -4.20 2.79
N LEU A 24 12.17 -3.55 3.81
CA LEU A 24 12.93 -2.80 4.80
C LEU A 24 12.98 -3.56 6.13
N GLN A 25 14.17 -4.09 6.47
CA GLN A 25 14.45 -4.71 7.76
C GLN A 25 14.66 -3.60 8.81
N VAL A 26 13.61 -3.31 9.57
CA VAL A 26 13.54 -2.17 10.49
C VAL A 26 14.46 -2.35 11.70
N LYS A 27 15.26 -1.31 12.01
CA LYS A 27 16.15 -1.24 13.18
C LYS A 27 15.63 -0.25 14.23
N LYS A 28 15.05 0.88 13.80
CA LYS A 28 14.43 1.88 14.69
C LYS A 28 13.22 2.53 14.04
N VAL A 29 12.26 2.95 14.86
CA VAL A 29 11.05 3.66 14.42
C VAL A 29 10.81 4.85 15.33
N PHE A 30 10.54 6.02 14.74
CA PHE A 30 10.21 7.25 15.44
C PHE A 30 8.86 7.79 14.97
N VAL A 31 7.95 8.01 15.92
CA VAL A 31 6.65 8.61 15.63
C VAL A 31 6.81 10.12 15.57
N VAL A 32 6.90 10.65 14.35
CA VAL A 32 6.97 12.11 14.11
C VAL A 32 5.61 12.78 14.31
N SER A 33 4.55 12.12 13.83
CA SER A 33 3.17 12.56 13.97
C SER A 33 2.29 11.34 14.15
N SER A 34 1.44 11.35 15.17
CA SER A 34 0.50 10.27 15.46
C SER A 34 -0.85 10.58 14.81
N ALA A 35 -1.36 9.64 14.03
CA ALA A 35 -2.74 9.70 13.57
C ALA A 35 -3.71 9.33 14.71
N GLU A 36 -4.98 9.67 14.55
CA GLU A 36 -6.04 9.16 15.42
C GLU A 36 -6.22 7.64 15.21
N PRO A 37 -6.58 6.87 16.24
CA PRO A 37 -6.70 5.42 16.12
C PRO A 37 -7.80 4.93 15.16
N ARG A 38 -8.76 5.79 14.83
CA ARG A 38 -9.90 5.44 13.96
C ARG A 38 -10.01 6.45 12.83
N LEU A 39 -9.87 5.96 11.60
CA LEU A 39 -10.18 6.75 10.42
C LEU A 39 -11.68 6.69 10.12
N PRO A 40 -12.27 7.73 9.51
CA PRO A 40 -13.67 7.72 9.09
C PRO A 40 -14.02 6.64 8.04
N LEU A 41 -13.03 6.23 7.26
CA LEU A 41 -13.11 5.32 6.12
C LEU A 41 -11.73 4.65 5.98
N LEU A 42 -11.69 3.41 5.48
CA LEU A 42 -10.44 2.72 5.13
C LEU A 42 -9.86 3.28 3.82
N ILE A 43 -8.53 3.36 3.73
CA ILE A 43 -7.86 3.86 2.53
C ILE A 43 -8.16 2.95 1.34
N GLU A 44 -8.19 1.64 1.56
CA GLU A 44 -8.48 0.62 0.54
C GLU A 44 -9.87 0.82 -0.07
N ASP A 45 -10.86 1.19 0.74
CA ASP A 45 -12.22 1.46 0.29
C ASP A 45 -12.30 2.75 -0.54
N ALA A 46 -11.51 3.77 -0.18
CA ALA A 46 -11.41 5.03 -0.90
C ALA A 46 -10.64 4.91 -2.22
N MET A 47 -9.75 3.92 -2.31
CA MET A 47 -8.95 3.63 -3.50
C MET A 47 -9.63 2.69 -4.50
N ARG A 48 -10.83 2.18 -4.18
CA ARG A 48 -11.57 1.32 -5.12
C ARG A 48 -11.86 2.09 -6.40
N PRO A 49 -11.64 1.49 -7.58
CA PRO A 49 -12.08 2.07 -8.84
C PRO A 49 -13.60 2.27 -8.86
N ASP A 50 -14.06 3.39 -9.43
CA ASP A 50 -15.51 3.67 -9.58
C ASP A 50 -16.17 2.74 -10.61
N ASP A 51 -15.41 2.31 -11.62
CA ASP A 51 -15.88 1.36 -12.64
C ASP A 51 -15.69 -0.08 -12.16
N PRO A 52 -16.68 -0.97 -12.35
CA PRO A 52 -16.48 -2.39 -12.07
C PRO A 52 -15.34 -2.92 -12.94
N VAL A 53 -14.29 -3.41 -12.30
CA VAL A 53 -13.25 -4.20 -12.97
C VAL A 53 -13.91 -5.52 -13.40
N ILE A 54 -14.51 -5.51 -14.58
CA ILE A 54 -14.95 -6.73 -15.26
C ILE A 54 -13.69 -7.27 -15.92
N ASP A 55 -13.24 -8.46 -15.49
CA ASP A 55 -12.15 -9.19 -16.12
C ASP A 55 -12.30 -9.17 -17.66
N GLY A 56 -11.51 -8.31 -18.31
CA GLY A 56 -11.30 -8.31 -19.76
C GLY A 56 -12.35 -7.66 -20.67
N ILE A 57 -13.40 -6.99 -20.19
CA ILE A 57 -14.35 -6.27 -21.08
C ILE A 57 -14.64 -4.87 -20.55
N GLN A 58 -14.10 -3.87 -21.25
CA GLN A 58 -14.46 -2.47 -21.05
C GLN A 58 -15.90 -2.24 -21.53
N ALA A 59 -16.80 -1.89 -20.61
CA ALA A 59 -18.13 -1.45 -20.99
C ALA A 59 -18.03 -0.10 -21.72
N PRO A 60 -18.70 0.09 -22.87
CA PRO A 60 -18.67 1.37 -23.58
C PRO A 60 -19.42 2.42 -22.76
N HIS A 61 -18.75 3.55 -22.52
CA HIS A 61 -19.35 4.74 -21.92
C HIS A 61 -20.58 5.18 -22.75
N ALA A 62 -21.73 5.29 -22.09
CA ALA A 62 -22.90 6.02 -22.58
C ALA A 62 -22.89 7.44 -22.01
#